data_AF-A0A381ZXV3-F1
#
_entry.id   AF-A0A381ZXV3-F1
#
_cell.length_a   1.000
_cell.length_b   1.000
_cell.length_c   1.000
_cell.angle_alpha   90.00
_cell.angle_beta   90.00
_cell.angle_gamma   90.00
#
_symmetry.space_group_name_H-M   'P 1'
#
loop_
_entity.id
_entity.type
_entity.pdbx_description
1 polymer ?
#
loop_
_entity_poly.entity_id
_entity_poly.type
_entity_poly.pdbx_seq_one_letter_code
_entity_poly.pdbx_strand_id
1 'polypeptide(L)'
;MKKFSSEIELRGHIIDSLILTKVFDGIMDHGGSFEVLDIQVGKKKKDESYAKLLVIGKNEKNLDRILNYAYRQGATSKTQSDVKLNAALKDMVMPDNFYSTTNNQTQIFLKNKWVDVENMMMDKCIVVKAKKATCVPIRQIKKGDKIVVGENGIKVIPPERPREGMNVFEFMG
;
A
#
# COMPACT_ATOMS: atom_id res chain seq x y z
N MET A 1 17.26 17.34 11.57
CA MET A 1 16.49 16.27 10.90
C MET A 1 16.63 15.00 11.73
N LYS A 2 15.52 14.37 12.15
CA LYS A 2 15.58 13.06 12.82
C LYS A 2 16.18 12.08 11.81
N LYS A 3 17.25 11.38 12.20
CA LYS A 3 18.16 10.67 11.26
C LYS A 3 17.48 9.58 10.42
N PHE A 4 16.33 9.06 10.87
CA PHE A 4 15.56 8.02 10.20
C PHE A 4 14.06 8.36 10.25
N SER A 5 13.62 9.27 9.38
CA SER A 5 12.21 9.65 9.29
C SER A 5 11.73 9.79 7.86
N SER A 6 10.46 9.46 7.60
CA SER A 6 9.82 9.63 6.29
C SER A 6 8.38 10.09 6.42
N GLU A 7 7.92 10.92 5.49
CA GLU A 7 6.53 11.39 5.43
C GLU A 7 5.64 10.42 4.64
N ILE A 8 4.50 10.05 5.22
CA ILE A 8 3.46 9.25 4.58
C ILE A 8 2.13 10.01 4.55
N GLU A 9 1.32 9.68 3.55
CA GLU A 9 -0.03 10.20 3.36
C GLU A 9 -1.05 9.07 3.35
N LEU A 10 -2.20 9.34 3.98
CA LEU A 10 -3.38 8.49 4.00
C LEU A 10 -4.54 9.28 3.42
N ARG A 11 -5.29 8.69 2.48
CA ARG A 11 -6.46 9.29 1.83
C ARG A 11 -7.60 8.28 1.75
N GLY A 12 -8.83 8.77 1.87
CA GLY A 12 -10.05 7.97 1.80
C GLY A 12 -10.79 7.96 3.14
N HIS A 13 -11.56 6.91 3.40
CA HIS A 13 -12.30 6.77 4.66
C HIS A 13 -11.43 6.18 5.78
N ILE A 14 -10.36 6.90 6.11
CA ILE A 14 -9.26 6.42 6.95
C ILE A 14 -9.63 6.26 8.44
N ILE A 15 -10.69 6.95 8.89
CA ILE A 15 -11.23 6.85 10.25
C ILE A 15 -12.18 5.65 10.34
N ASP A 16 -13.27 5.64 9.54
CA ASP A 16 -14.28 4.58 9.55
C ASP A 16 -13.70 3.18 9.26
N SER A 17 -12.72 3.12 8.33
CA SER A 17 -12.08 1.86 7.93
C SER A 17 -10.99 1.41 8.92
N LEU A 18 -10.79 2.15 10.02
CA LEU A 18 -9.74 1.97 11.02
C LEU A 18 -8.32 1.94 10.43
N ILE A 19 -8.13 2.50 9.23
CA ILE A 19 -6.81 2.51 8.57
C ILE A 19 -5.84 3.36 9.40
N LEU A 20 -6.28 4.54 9.84
CA LEU A 20 -5.44 5.43 10.64
C LEU A 20 -5.02 4.77 11.95
N THR A 21 -5.96 4.11 12.64
CA THR A 21 -5.72 3.36 13.87
C THR A 21 -4.72 2.22 13.64
N LYS A 22 -4.95 1.38 12.61
CA LYS A 22 -4.03 0.29 12.26
C LYS A 22 -2.62 0.79 11.95
N VAL A 23 -2.51 1.93 11.26
CA VAL A 23 -1.21 2.53 10.95
C VAL A 23 -0.51 3.00 12.23
N PHE A 24 -1.22 3.67 13.15
CA PHE A 24 -0.66 4.07 14.44
C PHE A 24 -0.19 2.86 15.26
N ASP A 25 -1.05 1.86 15.42
CA ASP A 25 -0.74 0.64 16.16
C ASP A 25 0.46 -0.07 15.54
N GLY A 26 0.47 -0.23 14.22
CA GLY A 26 1.57 -0.85 13.50
C GLY A 26 2.90 -0.10 13.63
N ILE A 27 2.89 1.23 13.68
CA ILE A 27 4.10 2.03 13.93
C ILE A 27 4.64 1.75 15.35
N MET A 28 3.75 1.73 16.35
CA MET A 28 4.11 1.49 17.75
C MET A 28 4.58 0.05 18.00
N ASP A 29 3.89 -0.94 17.44
CA ASP A 29 4.21 -2.38 17.56
C ASP A 29 5.60 -2.70 16.98
N HIS A 30 5.99 -1.98 15.93
CA HIS A 30 7.32 -2.08 15.33
C HIS A 30 8.38 -1.21 16.03
N GLY A 31 8.02 -0.59 17.15
CA GLY A 31 8.92 0.21 17.98
C GLY A 31 9.33 1.54 17.37
N GLY A 32 8.53 2.07 16.43
CA GLY A 32 8.67 3.41 15.88
C GLY A 32 7.86 4.45 16.66
N SER A 33 7.91 5.69 16.17
CA SER A 33 7.07 6.78 16.65
C SER A 33 6.56 7.59 15.45
N PHE A 34 5.51 8.39 15.66
CA PHE A 34 4.97 9.22 14.59
C PHE A 34 4.63 10.61 15.11
N GLU A 35 4.61 11.58 14.19
CA GLU A 35 4.06 12.91 14.39
C GLU A 35 2.94 13.14 13.36
N VAL A 36 1.79 13.62 13.81
CA VAL A 36 0.72 14.03 12.90
C VAL A 36 1.04 15.44 12.40
N LEU A 37 1.30 15.58 11.10
CA LEU A 37 1.65 16.86 10.48
C LEU A 37 0.42 17.63 9.99
N ASP A 38 -0.56 16.91 9.43
CA ASP A 38 -1.83 17.47 8.98
C ASP A 38 -2.91 16.39 9.07
N ILE A 39 -4.13 16.80 9.40
CA ILE A 39 -5.31 15.94 9.36
C ILE A 39 -6.52 16.76 8.95
N GLN A 40 -7.21 16.27 7.91
CA GLN A 40 -8.43 16.88 7.39
C GLN A 40 -9.51 15.83 7.41
N VAL A 41 -10.53 16.06 8.24
CA VAL A 41 -11.65 15.14 8.40
C VAL A 41 -12.76 15.54 7.43
N GLY A 42 -13.25 14.56 6.67
CA GLY A 42 -14.41 14.73 5.81
C GLY A 42 -15.63 15.19 6.61
N LYS A 43 -16.39 16.16 6.10
CA LYS A 43 -17.50 16.78 6.84
C LYS A 43 -18.74 15.89 6.88
N LYS A 44 -18.97 15.13 5.80
CA LYS A 44 -20.08 14.20 5.63
C LYS A 44 -19.57 12.78 5.57
N LYS A 45 -20.49 11.83 5.79
CA LYS A 45 -20.22 10.39 5.75
C LYS A 45 -19.47 9.93 4.49
N LYS A 46 -19.79 10.51 3.32
CA LYS A 46 -19.17 10.13 2.04
C LYS A 46 -17.92 10.94 1.69
N ASP A 47 -17.55 11.92 2.50
CA ASP A 47 -16.39 12.74 2.23
C ASP A 47 -15.12 11.99 2.64
N GLU A 48 -14.11 12.00 1.78
CA GLU A 48 -12.80 11.43 2.12
C GLU A 48 -12.11 12.28 3.19
N SER A 49 -11.34 11.61 4.04
CA SER A 49 -10.44 12.23 4.99
C SER A 49 -9.00 12.07 4.53
N TYR A 50 -8.15 12.98 4.97
CA TYR A 50 -6.72 13.00 4.68
C TYR A 50 -5.94 13.07 5.99
N ALA A 51 -4.85 12.31 6.08
CA ALA A 51 -3.88 12.45 7.15
C ALA A 51 -2.47 12.39 6.59
N LYS A 52 -1.61 13.24 7.15
CA LYS A 52 -0.20 13.32 6.85
C LYS A 52 0.61 13.07 8.10
N LEU A 53 1.49 12.08 8.05
CA LEU A 53 2.26 11.63 9.20
C LEU A 53 3.75 11.67 8.89
N LEU A 54 4.56 12.10 9.86
CA LEU A 54 5.99 11.86 9.87
C LEU A 54 6.25 10.59 10.68
N VAL A 55 6.70 9.53 10.03
CA VAL A 55 7.10 8.27 10.68
C VAL A 55 8.57 8.33 11.03
N ILE A 56 8.91 7.96 12.25
CA ILE A 56 10.28 7.99 12.77
C ILE A 56 10.66 6.58 13.25
N GLY A 57 11.71 6.02 12.65
CA GLY A 57 12.29 4.75 13.02
C GLY A 57 13.53 4.90 13.90
N LYS A 58 13.94 3.81 14.55
CA LYS A 58 15.18 3.75 15.35
C LYS A 58 16.44 3.72 14.47
N ASN A 59 16.32 3.09 13.31
CA ASN A 59 17.35 2.95 12.27
C ASN A 59 16.66 2.75 10.91
N GLU A 60 17.43 2.73 9.83
CA GLU A 60 16.91 2.59 8.46
C GLU A 60 16.11 1.31 8.24
N LYS A 61 16.63 0.14 8.66
CA LYS A 61 15.92 -1.15 8.55
C LYS A 61 14.59 -1.16 9.29
N ASN A 62 14.55 -0.54 10.47
CA ASN A 62 13.33 -0.42 11.27
C ASN A 62 12.32 0.52 10.61
N LEU A 63 12.78 1.67 10.10
CA LEU A 63 11.95 2.60 9.34
C LEU A 63 11.32 1.91 8.13
N ASP A 64 12.12 1.21 7.32
CA ASP A 64 11.63 0.47 6.15
C ASP A 64 10.56 -0.56 6.53
N ARG A 65 10.78 -1.29 7.63
CA ARG A 65 9.79 -2.26 8.13
C ARG A 65 8.46 -1.59 8.50
N ILE A 66 8.52 -0.44 9.18
CA ILE A 66 7.34 0.33 9.56
C ILE A 66 6.62 0.88 8.31
N LEU A 67 7.38 1.46 7.38
CA LEU A 67 6.84 2.01 6.14
C LEU A 67 6.15 0.93 5.29
N ASN A 68 6.79 -0.23 5.13
CA ASN A 68 6.21 -1.37 4.41
C ASN A 68 4.88 -1.82 5.04
N TYR A 69 4.80 -1.83 6.37
CA TYR A 69 3.54 -2.11 7.06
C TYR A 69 2.48 -1.04 6.74
N ALA A 70 2.83 0.24 6.87
CA ALA A 70 1.90 1.34 6.62
C ALA A 70 1.39 1.36 5.18
N TYR A 71 2.26 1.09 4.19
CA TYR A 71 1.88 1.02 2.78
C TYR A 71 0.88 -0.10 2.49
N ARG A 72 1.02 -1.24 3.17
CA ARG A 72 0.05 -2.34 3.08
C ARG A 72 -1.31 -2.00 3.68
N GLN A 73 -1.37 -1.07 4.64
CA GLN A 73 -2.63 -0.54 5.15
C GLN A 73 -3.24 0.54 4.23
N GLY A 74 -2.54 0.94 3.16
CA GLY A 74 -3.01 1.96 2.21
C GLY A 74 -2.36 3.34 2.38
N ALA A 75 -1.31 3.45 3.20
CA ALA A 75 -0.47 4.66 3.18
C ALA A 75 0.26 4.76 1.84
N THR A 76 0.63 5.99 1.49
CA THR A 76 1.45 6.28 0.31
C THR A 76 2.60 7.20 0.72
N SER A 77 3.73 7.11 0.02
CA SER A 77 4.82 8.08 0.21
C SER A 77 4.40 9.45 -0.31
N LYS A 78 4.75 10.52 0.41
CA LYS A 78 4.56 11.89 -0.10
C LYS A 78 5.35 12.13 -1.40
N THR A 79 6.57 11.60 -1.46
CA THR A 79 7.38 11.66 -2.66
C THR A 79 6.95 10.51 -3.57
N GLN A 80 6.04 10.80 -4.51
CA GLN A 80 5.63 9.84 -5.52
C GLN A 80 6.79 9.52 -6.44
N SER A 81 7.36 8.33 -6.30
CA SER A 81 8.36 7.77 -7.21
C SER A 81 7.69 6.75 -8.12
N ASP A 82 8.11 6.70 -9.39
CA ASP A 82 7.72 5.61 -10.28
C ASP A 82 8.06 4.24 -9.66
N VAL A 83 7.20 3.28 -9.95
CA VAL A 83 7.38 1.89 -9.54
C VAL A 83 8.69 1.33 -10.10
N LYS A 84 9.45 0.62 -9.26
CA LYS A 84 10.67 -0.05 -9.70
C LYS A 84 10.33 -1.35 -10.42
N LEU A 85 10.92 -1.56 -11.59
CA LEU A 85 10.66 -2.73 -12.44
C LEU A 85 11.95 -3.48 -12.74
N ASN A 86 12.00 -4.76 -12.36
CA ASN A 86 13.08 -5.67 -12.70
C ASN A 86 12.60 -6.72 -13.70
N ALA A 87 13.48 -7.15 -14.60
CA ALA A 87 13.17 -8.21 -15.54
C ALA A 87 13.31 -9.60 -14.89
N ALA A 88 12.38 -10.50 -15.16
CA ALA A 88 12.52 -11.91 -14.79
C ALA A 88 13.73 -12.55 -15.50
N LEU A 89 14.62 -13.20 -14.74
CA LEU A 89 15.84 -13.83 -15.28
C LEU A 89 15.54 -15.12 -16.05
N LYS A 90 14.49 -15.85 -15.65
CA LYS A 90 14.07 -17.14 -16.22
C LYS A 90 12.54 -17.24 -16.17
N ASP A 91 11.99 -18.15 -16.96
CA ASP A 91 10.58 -18.54 -16.84
C ASP A 91 10.29 -19.02 -15.41
N MET A 92 9.13 -18.63 -14.89
CA MET A 92 8.66 -18.98 -13.55
C MET A 92 9.56 -18.50 -12.38
N VAL A 93 10.42 -17.51 -12.60
CA VAL A 93 11.30 -16.95 -11.56
C VAL A 93 11.05 -15.45 -11.41
N MET A 94 10.67 -15.03 -10.20
CA MET A 94 10.53 -13.62 -9.82
C MET A 94 11.90 -13.02 -9.47
N PRO A 95 12.13 -11.72 -9.74
CA PRO A 95 13.31 -11.04 -9.26
C PRO A 95 13.32 -10.93 -7.73
N ASP A 96 14.50 -10.74 -7.16
CA ASP A 96 14.63 -10.44 -5.74
C ASP A 96 13.84 -9.17 -5.37
N ASN A 97 13.32 -9.16 -4.15
CA ASN A 97 12.52 -8.05 -3.61
C ASN A 97 11.27 -7.73 -4.45
N PHE A 98 10.67 -8.72 -5.13
CA PHE A 98 9.37 -8.54 -5.81
C PHE A 98 8.28 -8.15 -4.81
N TYR A 99 7.34 -7.32 -5.24
CA TYR A 99 6.16 -7.02 -4.44
C TYR A 99 5.19 -8.20 -4.48
N SER A 100 4.91 -8.78 -3.31
CA SER A 100 3.89 -9.81 -3.14
C SER A 100 2.53 -9.17 -2.95
N THR A 101 1.61 -9.42 -3.87
CA THR A 101 0.28 -8.82 -3.86
C THR A 101 -0.58 -9.27 -2.68
N THR A 102 -1.49 -8.40 -2.25
CA THR A 102 -2.60 -8.75 -1.35
C THR A 102 -3.87 -9.05 -2.16
N ASN A 103 -4.97 -9.36 -1.47
CA ASN A 103 -6.29 -9.48 -2.08
C ASN A 103 -6.98 -8.13 -2.33
N ASN A 104 -6.44 -7.02 -1.80
CA ASN A 104 -7.03 -5.70 -1.93
C ASN A 104 -6.76 -5.10 -3.31
N GLN A 105 -7.64 -4.20 -3.78
CA GLN A 105 -7.40 -3.46 -5.00
C GLN A 105 -6.09 -2.67 -4.90
N THR A 106 -5.27 -2.70 -5.94
CA THR A 106 -3.93 -2.10 -5.91
C THR A 106 -3.72 -1.26 -7.17
N GLN A 107 -3.11 -0.10 -7.01
CA GLN A 107 -2.65 0.78 -8.09
C GLN A 107 -1.13 0.88 -8.05
N ILE A 108 -0.51 1.01 -9.23
CA ILE A 108 0.92 1.32 -9.35
C ILE A 108 1.11 2.68 -10.01
N PHE A 109 2.12 3.42 -9.57
CA PHE A 109 2.51 4.69 -10.15
C PHE A 109 3.52 4.43 -11.27
N LEU A 110 3.10 4.65 -12.51
CA LEU A 110 3.88 4.37 -13.71
C LEU A 110 3.77 5.54 -14.68
N LYS A 111 4.92 6.14 -15.04
CA LYS A 111 5.01 7.26 -16.00
C LYS A 111 4.12 8.43 -15.58
N ASN A 112 4.24 8.81 -14.32
CA ASN A 112 3.51 9.93 -13.72
C ASN A 112 1.97 9.76 -13.67
N LYS A 113 1.48 8.51 -13.68
CA LYS A 113 0.06 8.17 -13.59
C LYS A 113 -0.17 6.94 -12.71
N TRP A 114 -1.25 6.95 -11.96
CA TRP A 114 -1.74 5.75 -11.27
C TRP A 114 -2.43 4.82 -12.28
N VAL A 115 -2.03 3.55 -12.27
CA VAL A 115 -2.54 2.49 -13.14
C VAL A 115 -3.11 1.40 -12.25
N ASP A 116 -4.37 1.03 -12.47
CA ASP A 116 -5.01 -0.08 -11.79
C ASP A 116 -4.37 -1.42 -12.17
N VAL A 117 -4.16 -2.27 -11.18
CA VAL A 117 -3.70 -3.64 -11.40
C VAL A 117 -4.90 -4.54 -11.67
N GLU A 118 -4.94 -5.15 -12.85
CA GLU A 118 -5.99 -6.07 -13.24
C GLU A 118 -5.81 -7.45 -12.58
N ASN A 119 -6.93 -8.17 -12.36
CA ASN A 119 -6.98 -9.55 -11.84
C ASN A 119 -6.33 -9.75 -10.46
N MET A 120 -6.55 -8.80 -9.54
CA MET A 120 -6.00 -8.86 -8.18
C MET A 120 -6.31 -10.18 -7.46
N MET A 121 -5.28 -10.73 -6.83
CA MET A 121 -5.30 -11.91 -5.99
C MET A 121 -4.05 -11.87 -5.10
N MET A 122 -4.14 -12.46 -3.91
CA MET A 122 -3.00 -12.56 -2.99
C MET A 122 -1.89 -13.48 -3.52
N ASP A 123 -0.68 -13.30 -2.99
CA ASP A 123 0.49 -14.17 -3.19
C ASP A 123 0.94 -14.30 -4.66
N LYS A 124 0.85 -13.19 -5.40
CA LYS A 124 1.29 -13.09 -6.79
C LYS A 124 2.21 -11.89 -6.99
N CYS A 125 2.69 -11.73 -8.21
CA CYS A 125 3.49 -10.57 -8.61
C CYS A 125 2.71 -9.68 -9.59
N ILE A 126 3.12 -8.43 -9.68
CA ILE A 126 2.58 -7.48 -10.66
C ILE A 126 3.52 -7.42 -11.85
N VAL A 127 3.02 -7.81 -13.02
CA VAL A 127 3.74 -7.71 -14.30
C VAL A 127 3.25 -6.49 -15.06
N VAL A 128 4.18 -5.69 -15.57
CA VAL A 128 3.90 -4.50 -16.37
C VAL A 128 4.23 -4.76 -17.84
N LYS A 129 3.22 -4.71 -18.70
CA LYS A 129 3.38 -4.81 -20.17
C LYS A 129 2.88 -3.52 -20.81
N ALA A 130 3.81 -2.79 -21.43
CA ALA A 130 3.59 -1.48 -22.04
C ALA A 130 3.03 -0.41 -21.08
N LYS A 131 1.70 -0.38 -20.91
CA LYS A 131 0.95 0.56 -20.04
C LYS A 131 -0.08 -0.15 -19.15
N LYS A 132 -0.11 -1.48 -19.16
CA LYS A 132 -1.03 -2.28 -18.34
C LYS A 132 -0.26 -2.99 -17.23
N ALA A 133 -0.87 -3.04 -16.05
CA ALA A 133 -0.39 -3.78 -14.91
C ALA A 133 -1.35 -4.95 -14.65
N THR A 134 -0.82 -6.16 -14.53
CA THR A 134 -1.63 -7.35 -14.31
C THR A 134 -1.02 -8.18 -13.20
N CYS A 135 -1.87 -8.71 -12.32
CA CYS A 135 -1.48 -9.64 -11.28
C CYS A 135 -1.31 -11.05 -11.87
N VAL A 136 -0.10 -11.61 -11.77
CA VAL A 136 0.30 -12.84 -12.47
C VAL A 136 0.90 -13.85 -11.48
N PRO A 137 0.44 -15.12 -11.47
CA PRO A 137 1.04 -16.16 -10.65
C PRO A 137 2.41 -16.58 -11.18
N ILE A 138 3.26 -17.09 -10.28
CA ILE A 138 4.64 -17.50 -10.62
C ILE A 138 4.75 -18.36 -11.88
N ARG A 139 3.84 -19.32 -12.06
CA ARG A 139 3.84 -20.27 -13.20
C ARG A 139 3.65 -19.59 -14.57
N GLN A 140 3.11 -18.38 -14.61
CA GLN A 140 2.83 -17.65 -15.85
C GLN A 140 3.91 -16.61 -16.19
N ILE A 141 4.92 -16.43 -15.33
CA ILE A 141 6.02 -15.50 -15.56
C ILE A 141 6.91 -16.01 -16.68
N LYS A 142 7.24 -15.14 -17.64
CA LYS A 142 8.18 -15.40 -18.72
C LYS A 142 9.47 -14.62 -18.52
N LYS A 143 10.60 -15.19 -18.98
CA LYS A 143 11.88 -14.50 -19.02
C LYS A 143 11.73 -13.15 -19.72
N GLY A 144 12.23 -12.09 -19.09
CA GLY A 144 12.14 -10.72 -19.60
C GLY A 144 10.88 -9.94 -19.19
N ASP A 145 9.88 -10.58 -18.58
CA ASP A 145 8.71 -9.87 -18.02
C ASP A 145 9.17 -8.83 -16.99
N LYS A 146 8.65 -7.61 -17.07
CA LYS A 146 8.93 -6.53 -16.13
C LYS A 146 8.04 -6.67 -14.91
N ILE A 147 8.64 -7.00 -13.77
CA ILE A 147 7.95 -7.27 -12.49
C ILE A 147 8.23 -6.12 -11.53
N VAL A 148 7.18 -5.71 -10.80
CA VAL A 148 7.26 -4.71 -9.73
C VAL A 148 8.09 -5.22 -8.55
N VAL A 149 9.06 -4.40 -8.12
CA VAL A 149 9.92 -4.68 -6.97
C VAL A 149 9.87 -3.55 -5.93
N GLY A 150 9.95 -3.92 -4.66
CA GLY A 150 9.79 -3.02 -3.52
C GLY A 150 8.36 -2.49 -3.37
N GLU A 151 8.19 -1.53 -2.46
CA GLU A 151 6.88 -0.95 -2.10
C GLU A 151 6.69 0.47 -2.69
N ASN A 152 7.70 0.98 -3.41
CA ASN A 152 7.68 2.32 -3.99
C ASN A 152 6.72 2.41 -5.18
N GLY A 153 5.90 3.47 -5.18
CA GLY A 153 4.92 3.68 -6.25
C GLY A 153 3.78 2.66 -6.21
N ILE A 154 3.49 2.06 -5.06
CA ILE A 154 2.36 1.15 -4.86
C ILE A 154 1.35 1.81 -3.94
N LYS A 155 0.07 1.73 -4.30
CA LYS A 155 -1.05 2.19 -3.49
C LYS A 155 -2.05 1.05 -3.34
N VAL A 156 -2.15 0.52 -2.13
CA VAL A 156 -3.19 -0.43 -1.76
C VAL A 156 -4.45 0.34 -1.40
N ILE A 157 -5.59 -0.08 -1.93
CA ILE A 157 -6.91 0.47 -1.64
C ILE A 157 -7.67 -0.60 -0.87
N PRO A 158 -7.70 -0.51 0.48
CA PRO A 158 -8.48 -1.42 1.30
C PRO A 158 -9.98 -1.32 0.94
N PRO A 159 -10.75 -2.42 1.05
CA PRO A 159 -12.19 -2.36 0.86
C PRO A 159 -12.82 -1.42 1.88
N GLU A 160 -13.80 -0.65 1.44
CA GLU A 160 -14.63 0.14 2.35
C GLU A 160 -15.44 -0.80 3.24
N ARG A 161 -15.46 -0.50 4.55
CA ARG A 161 -16.38 -1.21 5.45
C ARG A 161 -17.82 -0.85 5.10
N PRO A 162 -18.74 -1.83 5.07
CA PRO A 162 -20.17 -1.57 4.96
C PRO A 162 -20.59 -0.54 6.00
N ARG A 163 -21.31 0.48 5.53
CA ARG A 163 -21.69 1.66 6.31
C ARG A 163 -23.12 1.60 6.83
N GLU A 164 -23.87 0.57 6.44
CA GLU A 164 -25.13 0.21 7.06
C GLU A 164 -24.80 -0.56 8.33
N GLY A 165 -25.43 -0.17 9.43
CA GLY A 165 -25.04 -0.63 10.76
C GLY A 165 -25.09 -2.15 10.82
N MET A 166 -24.07 -2.76 11.41
CA MET A 166 -24.26 -4.06 12.04
C MET A 166 -25.47 -3.88 12.95
N ASN A 167 -26.57 -4.57 12.63
CA ASN A 167 -27.74 -4.54 13.48
C ASN A 167 -27.27 -4.93 14.89
N VAL A 168 -27.78 -4.26 15.92
CA VAL A 168 -27.46 -4.60 17.32
C VAL A 168 -27.71 -6.08 17.60
N PHE A 169 -28.58 -6.71 16.79
CA PHE A 169 -28.80 -8.14 16.72
C PHE A 169 -29.24 -8.55 15.30
N GLU A 170 -28.60 -9.57 14.72
CA GLU A 170 -29.07 -10.25 13.52
C GLU A 170 -28.70 -11.74 13.54
N PHE A 171 -29.51 -12.57 12.87
CA PHE A 171 -29.17 -13.96 12.62
C PHE A 171 -28.51 -14.09 11.24
N MET A 172 -27.34 -14.75 11.18
CA MET A 172 -26.59 -15.05 9.94
C MET A 172 -26.06 -13.82 9.17
N GLY A 173 -25.56 -12.80 9.89
CA GLY A 173 -24.84 -11.65 9.33
C GLY A 173 -23.35 -11.89 9.05
#